data_AF-G7H769-F1
#
_entry.id   AF-G7H769-F1
#
_cell.length_a   1.000
_cell.length_b   1.000
_cell.length_c   1.000
_cell.angle_alpha   90.00
_cell.angle_beta   90.00
_cell.angle_gamma   90.00
#
_symmetry.space_group_name_H-M   'P 1'
#
loop_
_entity.id
_entity.type
_entity.pdbx_description
1 polymer ?
#
loop_
_entity_poly.entity_id
_entity_poly.type
_entity_poly.pdbx_seq_one_letter_code
_entity_poly.pdbx_strand_id
1 'polypeptide(L)'
;MDNGGSDERAAISHRAWLRVFLVVCFFLPAVVARSYDPTRTPDVVRAVLQDPYVEGVPSLLQVAKALLVIVVGLALIARRWSARVLLGYYALILILVAPLQNIADTDEFGRAWLVGNTVLQLIVALWCAVDVIGGRSRIEAGNLRRDRLWLLIPMLLAIAMPYTIRDGHIAASFASVATNGAGVTYCMITPVVLGVLALFPDRIDYRTLFVASFVGMLFGVVNLVVWFVLTPADWWMGILHLPLVITAIFGLVDSRRRRSSGVR
;
A
#
# COMPACT_ATOMS: atom_id res chain seq x y z
N MET A 1 -33.76 -0.19 -22.91
CA MET A 1 -33.35 -1.43 -22.22
C MET A 1 -31.86 -1.58 -22.51
N ASP A 2 -30.89 -1.43 -21.61
CA ASP A 2 -30.79 -1.28 -20.16
C ASP A 2 -29.50 -0.46 -19.94
N ASN A 3 -29.62 0.73 -19.35
CA ASN A 3 -28.49 1.62 -19.00
C ASN A 3 -28.38 1.77 -17.48
N GLY A 4 -28.93 0.83 -16.70
CA GLY A 4 -28.95 0.91 -15.23
C GLY A 4 -27.65 0.48 -14.53
N GLY A 5 -26.78 -0.28 -15.19
CA GLY A 5 -25.64 -0.93 -14.54
C GLY A 5 -24.37 -0.09 -14.33
N SER A 6 -24.19 1.02 -15.06
CA SER A 6 -22.94 1.80 -15.03
C SER A 6 -22.90 2.86 -13.92
N ASP A 7 -24.07 3.36 -13.50
CA ASP A 7 -24.18 4.46 -12.53
C ASP A 7 -24.17 3.97 -11.06
N GLU A 8 -24.62 2.74 -10.82
CA GLU A 8 -24.72 2.19 -9.47
C GLU A 8 -23.35 1.85 -8.87
N ARG A 9 -22.44 1.34 -9.71
CA ARG A 9 -21.03 1.11 -9.37
C ARG A 9 -20.27 2.42 -9.18
N ALA A 10 -20.81 3.55 -9.64
CA ALA A 10 -20.20 4.88 -9.56
C ALA A 10 -20.24 5.54 -8.20
N ALA A 11 -21.19 5.15 -7.37
CA ALA A 11 -21.37 5.76 -6.06
C ALA A 11 -20.67 5.01 -4.92
N ILE A 12 -20.29 3.74 -5.10
CA ILE A 12 -19.91 2.84 -3.99
C ILE A 12 -18.65 3.29 -3.25
N SER A 13 -17.59 3.69 -3.95
CA SER A 13 -16.28 3.92 -3.33
C SER A 13 -16.26 5.02 -2.27
N HIS A 14 -17.11 6.04 -2.40
CA HIS A 14 -17.13 7.19 -1.50
C HIS A 14 -18.33 7.20 -0.55
N ARG A 15 -19.25 6.22 -0.65
CA ARG A 15 -20.35 6.09 0.30
C ARG A 15 -19.77 5.84 1.69
N ALA A 16 -20.38 6.45 2.71
CA ALA A 16 -19.91 6.33 4.10
C ALA A 16 -19.80 4.85 4.53
N TRP A 17 -20.70 4.00 4.05
CA TRP A 17 -20.67 2.57 4.35
C TRP A 17 -19.40 1.87 3.87
N LEU A 18 -18.80 2.24 2.72
CA LEU A 18 -17.57 1.57 2.28
C LEU A 18 -16.41 1.92 3.21
N ARG A 19 -16.33 3.17 3.68
CA ARG A 19 -15.29 3.57 4.65
C ARG A 19 -15.45 2.81 5.94
N VAL A 20 -16.69 2.71 6.45
CA VAL A 20 -17.01 1.92 7.64
C VAL A 20 -16.65 0.46 7.41
N PHE A 21 -17.00 -0.11 6.27
CA PHE A 21 -16.65 -1.49 5.90
C PHE A 21 -15.13 -1.71 5.90
N LEU A 22 -14.34 -0.84 5.26
CA LEU A 22 -12.89 -0.94 5.24
C LEU A 22 -12.29 -0.81 6.65
N VAL A 23 -12.84 0.06 7.50
CA VAL A 23 -12.44 0.18 8.90
C VAL A 23 -12.78 -1.09 9.68
N VAL A 24 -13.97 -1.67 9.48
CA VAL A 24 -14.36 -2.94 10.12
C VAL A 24 -13.42 -4.07 9.68
N CYS A 25 -13.09 -4.15 8.38
CA CYS A 25 -12.11 -5.12 7.86
C CYS A 25 -10.73 -4.93 8.50
N PHE A 26 -10.30 -3.70 8.77
CA PHE A 26 -9.03 -3.41 9.44
C PHE A 26 -8.96 -4.05 10.83
N PHE A 27 -10.06 -4.04 11.57
CA PHE A 27 -10.16 -4.57 12.93
C PHE A 27 -10.57 -6.05 13.00
N LEU A 28 -10.55 -6.79 11.88
CA LEU A 28 -10.76 -8.24 11.93
C LEU A 28 -9.67 -8.89 12.79
N PRO A 29 -10.04 -9.79 13.72
CA PRO A 29 -9.10 -10.39 14.64
C PRO A 29 -8.06 -11.24 13.89
N ALA A 30 -6.86 -11.33 14.47
CA ALA A 30 -5.86 -12.27 13.99
C ALA A 30 -6.33 -13.71 14.22
N VAL A 31 -6.00 -14.60 13.29
CA VAL A 31 -6.18 -16.04 13.46
C VAL A 31 -4.87 -16.61 13.94
N VAL A 32 -4.87 -17.27 15.09
CA VAL A 32 -3.68 -17.85 15.69
C VAL A 32 -3.91 -19.32 16.05
N ALA A 33 -2.85 -20.12 16.00
CA ALA A 33 -2.91 -21.54 16.33
C ALA A 33 -3.05 -21.80 17.84
N ARG A 34 -2.48 -20.92 18.67
CA ARG A 34 -2.55 -21.02 20.14
C ARG A 34 -3.36 -19.87 20.72
N SER A 35 -4.29 -20.19 21.61
CA SER A 35 -5.14 -19.19 22.28
C SER A 35 -4.30 -18.21 23.08
N TYR A 36 -4.69 -16.94 23.05
CA TYR A 36 -4.06 -15.86 23.80
C TYR A 36 -5.12 -14.91 24.35
N ASP A 37 -4.77 -14.11 25.34
CA ASP A 37 -5.63 -13.03 25.83
C ASP A 37 -5.72 -11.92 24.75
N PRO A 38 -6.93 -11.54 24.28
CA PRO A 38 -7.11 -10.47 23.30
C PRO A 38 -6.42 -9.15 23.64
N THR A 39 -6.17 -8.85 24.92
CA THR A 39 -5.38 -7.67 25.34
C THR A 39 -3.95 -7.67 24.78
N ARG A 40 -3.41 -8.85 24.46
CA ARG A 40 -2.08 -9.06 23.87
C ARG A 40 -2.06 -9.08 22.35
N THR A 41 -3.15 -8.64 21.69
CA THR A 41 -3.20 -8.52 20.22
C THR A 41 -2.04 -7.69 19.64
N PRO A 42 -1.56 -6.60 20.28
CA PRO A 42 -0.38 -5.88 19.81
C PRO A 42 0.89 -6.75 19.75
N ASP A 43 1.04 -7.72 20.65
CA ASP A 43 2.19 -8.63 20.67
C ASP A 43 2.12 -9.64 19.51
N VAL A 44 0.92 -10.14 19.18
CA VAL A 44 0.69 -10.98 18.00
C VAL A 44 1.05 -10.24 16.71
N VAL A 45 0.59 -8.98 16.58
CA VAL A 45 0.92 -8.15 15.42
C VAL A 45 2.43 -7.95 15.32
N ARG A 46 3.11 -7.62 16.43
CA ARG A 46 4.56 -7.45 16.46
C ARG A 46 5.28 -8.74 16.04
N ALA A 47 4.91 -9.88 16.61
CA ALA A 47 5.54 -11.16 16.33
C ALA A 47 5.40 -11.55 14.85
N VAL A 48 4.23 -11.33 14.25
CA VAL A 48 4.03 -11.63 12.82
C VAL A 48 4.85 -10.70 11.92
N LEU A 49 4.93 -9.41 12.25
CA LEU A 49 5.64 -8.44 11.42
C LEU A 49 7.17 -8.48 11.57
N GLN A 50 7.70 -9.15 12.60
CA GLN A 50 9.14 -9.30 12.83
C GLN A 50 9.77 -10.40 11.96
N ASP A 51 9.06 -11.50 11.73
CA ASP A 51 9.53 -12.61 10.90
C ASP A 51 8.40 -13.16 9.99
N PRO A 52 7.85 -12.32 9.09
CA PRO A 52 6.80 -12.75 8.18
C PRO A 52 7.37 -13.70 7.12
N TYR A 53 6.54 -14.60 6.59
CA TYR A 53 6.95 -15.55 5.55
C TYR A 53 7.61 -14.91 4.33
N VAL A 54 7.30 -13.65 4.04
CA VAL A 54 7.90 -12.91 2.93
C VAL A 54 9.42 -12.69 3.10
N GLU A 55 9.92 -12.63 4.33
CA GLU A 55 11.37 -12.50 4.63
C GLU A 55 12.11 -13.84 4.51
N GLY A 56 11.39 -14.97 4.51
CA GLY A 56 11.96 -16.31 4.37
C GLY A 56 12.59 -16.62 3.01
N VAL A 57 12.42 -15.75 2.00
CA VAL A 57 12.99 -15.91 0.65
C VAL A 57 13.73 -14.64 0.23
N PRO A 58 15.03 -14.49 0.57
CA PRO A 58 15.79 -13.26 0.31
C PRO A 58 15.84 -12.83 -1.17
N SER A 59 15.84 -13.79 -2.10
CA SER A 59 15.81 -13.50 -3.54
C SER A 59 14.50 -12.85 -3.98
N LEU A 60 13.37 -13.17 -3.33
CA LEU A 60 12.07 -12.55 -3.60
C LEU A 60 12.09 -11.05 -3.29
N LEU A 61 12.76 -10.65 -2.20
CA LEU A 61 12.88 -9.24 -1.79
C LEU A 61 13.53 -8.39 -2.89
N GLN A 62 14.67 -8.85 -3.38
CA GLN A 62 15.45 -8.15 -4.41
C GLN A 62 14.72 -8.13 -5.76
N VAL A 63 14.13 -9.26 -6.17
CA VAL A 63 13.39 -9.37 -7.43
C VAL A 63 12.14 -8.48 -7.40
N ALA A 64 11.37 -8.51 -6.32
CA ALA A 64 10.18 -7.67 -6.18
C ALA A 64 10.54 -6.18 -6.19
N LYS A 65 11.65 -5.80 -5.54
CA LYS A 65 12.14 -4.42 -5.54
C LYS A 65 12.59 -3.97 -6.92
N ALA A 66 13.36 -4.79 -7.64
CA ALA A 66 13.76 -4.50 -9.01
C ALA A 66 12.52 -4.36 -9.93
N LEU A 67 11.54 -5.25 -9.78
CA LEU A 67 10.29 -5.20 -10.53
C LEU A 67 9.49 -3.92 -10.25
N LEU A 68 9.40 -3.50 -8.98
CA LEU A 68 8.79 -2.21 -8.60
C LEU A 68 9.45 -1.04 -9.34
N VAL A 69 10.78 -0.96 -9.32
CA VAL A 69 11.54 0.11 -9.97
C VAL A 69 11.33 0.08 -11.49
N ILE A 70 11.37 -1.10 -12.12
CA ILE A 70 11.15 -1.27 -13.56
C ILE A 70 9.74 -0.80 -13.93
N VAL A 71 8.71 -1.25 -13.21
CA VAL A 71 7.31 -0.89 -13.50
C VAL A 71 7.07 0.61 -13.32
N VAL A 72 7.66 1.24 -12.30
CA VAL A 72 7.60 2.68 -12.10
C VAL A 72 8.33 3.43 -13.21
N GLY A 73 9.54 3.01 -13.57
CA GLY A 73 10.30 3.59 -14.68
C GLY A 73 9.54 3.51 -16.00
N LEU A 74 8.94 2.34 -16.28
CA LEU A 74 8.04 2.17 -17.43
C LEU A 74 6.82 3.09 -17.32
N ALA A 75 6.26 3.31 -16.14
CA ALA A 75 5.12 4.20 -15.98
C ALA A 75 5.46 5.68 -16.23
N LEU A 76 6.68 6.10 -15.87
CA LEU A 76 7.17 7.46 -16.08
C LEU A 76 7.62 7.71 -17.54
N ILE A 77 8.16 6.69 -18.21
CA ILE A 77 8.76 6.80 -19.55
C ILE A 77 7.78 6.35 -20.65
N ALA A 78 7.23 5.14 -20.52
CA ALA A 78 6.34 4.53 -21.50
C ALA A 78 4.88 4.97 -21.26
N ARG A 79 4.16 5.33 -22.33
CA ARG A 79 2.92 6.14 -22.20
C ARG A 79 1.66 5.47 -22.72
N ARG A 80 1.73 4.34 -23.44
CA ARG A 80 0.55 3.71 -24.05
C ARG A 80 -0.14 2.66 -23.17
N TRP A 81 0.61 2.01 -22.28
CA TRP A 81 0.14 0.89 -21.45
C TRP A 81 0.53 0.99 -19.98
N SER A 82 1.18 2.09 -19.59
CA SER A 82 1.79 2.27 -18.28
C SER A 82 0.83 2.14 -17.13
N ALA A 83 -0.39 2.68 -17.24
CA ALA A 83 -1.39 2.54 -16.18
C ALA A 83 -1.78 1.07 -15.95
N ARG A 84 -1.98 0.29 -17.02
CA ARG A 84 -2.34 -1.13 -16.92
C ARG A 84 -1.20 -1.97 -16.37
N VAL A 85 0.03 -1.70 -16.80
CA VAL A 85 1.22 -2.39 -16.29
C VAL A 85 1.42 -2.07 -14.80
N LEU A 86 1.32 -0.80 -14.41
CA LEU A 86 1.46 -0.37 -13.02
C LEU A 86 0.39 -0.97 -12.10
N LEU A 87 -0.89 -0.83 -12.46
CA LEU A 87 -1.99 -1.34 -11.65
C LEU A 87 -2.07 -2.86 -11.69
N GLY A 88 -1.72 -3.50 -12.81
CA GLY A 88 -1.66 -4.95 -12.95
C GLY A 88 -0.54 -5.54 -12.10
N TYR A 89 0.65 -4.93 -12.12
CA TYR A 89 1.74 -5.23 -11.20
C TYR A 89 1.28 -5.07 -9.75
N TYR A 90 0.66 -3.93 -9.42
CA TYR A 90 0.23 -3.65 -8.05
C TYR A 90 -0.82 -4.66 -7.57
N ALA A 91 -1.81 -5.02 -8.39
CA ALA A 91 -2.76 -6.06 -8.05
C ALA A 91 -2.08 -7.42 -7.83
N LEU A 92 -1.18 -7.82 -8.74
CA LEU A 92 -0.49 -9.11 -8.66
C LEU A 92 0.43 -9.21 -7.45
N ILE A 93 1.25 -8.19 -7.19
CA ILE A 93 2.17 -8.19 -6.05
C ILE A 93 1.39 -8.21 -4.73
N LEU A 94 0.25 -7.51 -4.64
CA LEU A 94 -0.59 -7.54 -3.45
C LEU A 94 -1.26 -8.90 -3.23
N ILE A 95 -1.64 -9.64 -4.27
CA ILE A 95 -2.17 -11.00 -4.12
C ILE A 95 -1.13 -11.93 -3.47
N LEU A 96 0.14 -11.75 -3.79
CA LEU A 96 1.25 -12.54 -3.23
C LEU A 96 1.67 -12.05 -1.84
N VAL A 97 1.85 -10.75 -1.69
CA VAL A 97 2.36 -10.11 -0.46
C VAL A 97 1.32 -10.12 0.65
N ALA A 98 0.03 -9.96 0.35
CA ALA A 98 -1.02 -9.90 1.37
C ALA A 98 -0.98 -11.08 2.34
N PRO A 99 -0.94 -12.35 1.91
CA PRO A 99 -0.74 -13.46 2.84
C PRO A 99 0.69 -13.51 3.38
N LEU A 100 1.72 -13.41 2.53
CA LEU A 100 3.11 -13.65 2.95
C LEU A 100 3.65 -12.64 3.96
N GLN A 101 3.22 -11.38 3.88
CA GLN A 101 3.61 -10.31 4.81
C GLN A 101 2.84 -10.40 6.15
N ASN A 102 1.70 -11.08 6.17
CA ASN A 102 0.77 -11.08 7.30
C ASN A 102 0.64 -12.45 7.96
N ILE A 103 1.47 -13.43 7.60
CA ILE A 103 1.53 -14.75 8.22
C ILE A 103 2.96 -15.01 8.69
N ALA A 104 3.09 -15.53 9.91
CA ALA A 104 4.35 -16.01 10.48
C ALA A 104 4.09 -17.23 11.37
N ASP A 105 5.12 -18.07 11.53
CA ASP A 105 5.16 -19.06 12.60
C ASP A 105 5.92 -18.45 13.78
N THR A 106 5.23 -18.28 14.91
CA THR A 106 5.77 -17.61 16.10
C THR A 106 5.96 -18.62 17.23
N ASP A 107 6.97 -18.43 18.06
CA ASP A 107 7.25 -19.31 19.19
C ASP A 107 6.11 -19.32 20.21
N GLU A 108 5.50 -18.17 20.45
CA GLU A 108 4.48 -17.99 21.50
C GLU A 108 3.07 -18.33 20.98
N PHE A 109 2.66 -17.76 19.84
CA PHE A 109 1.29 -17.86 19.32
C PHE A 109 1.11 -18.99 18.30
N GLY A 110 2.20 -19.71 17.97
CA GLY A 110 2.23 -20.65 16.85
C GLY A 110 2.05 -19.92 15.52
N ARG A 111 1.42 -20.55 14.54
CA ARG A 111 1.04 -19.88 13.29
C ARG A 111 0.07 -18.76 13.58
N ALA A 112 0.43 -17.54 13.21
CA ALA A 112 -0.38 -16.34 13.39
C ALA A 112 -0.62 -15.66 12.04
N TRP A 113 -1.85 -15.20 11.81
CA TRP A 113 -2.30 -14.58 10.58
C TRP A 113 -3.07 -13.28 10.87
N LEU A 114 -2.54 -12.16 10.39
CA LEU A 114 -3.21 -10.86 10.42
C LEU A 114 -4.25 -10.78 9.28
N VAL A 115 -5.41 -11.38 9.53
CA VAL A 115 -6.50 -11.51 8.54
C VAL A 115 -6.99 -10.15 8.07
N GLY A 116 -7.20 -9.19 8.98
CA GLY A 116 -7.68 -7.86 8.63
C GLY A 116 -6.77 -7.13 7.63
N ASN A 117 -5.46 -7.21 7.86
CA ASN A 117 -4.47 -6.64 6.95
C ASN A 117 -4.54 -7.32 5.57
N THR A 118 -4.57 -8.65 5.57
CA THR A 118 -4.61 -9.46 4.34
C THR A 118 -5.84 -9.12 3.51
N VAL A 119 -7.02 -9.09 4.13
CA VAL A 119 -8.30 -8.77 3.48
C VAL A 119 -8.25 -7.38 2.87
N LEU A 120 -7.73 -6.38 3.57
CA LEU A 120 -7.63 -5.02 3.06
C LEU A 120 -6.69 -4.89 1.86
N GLN A 121 -5.53 -5.52 1.92
CA GLN A 121 -4.59 -5.54 0.80
C GLN A 121 -5.22 -6.23 -0.42
N LEU A 122 -5.95 -7.33 -0.23
CA LEU A 122 -6.68 -8.01 -1.30
C LEU A 122 -7.85 -7.19 -1.86
N ILE A 123 -8.53 -6.40 -1.04
CA ILE A 123 -9.55 -5.44 -1.53
C ILE A 123 -8.89 -4.40 -2.45
N VAL A 124 -7.74 -3.83 -2.07
CA VAL A 124 -7.00 -2.91 -2.93
C VAL A 124 -6.61 -3.61 -4.24
N ALA A 125 -6.09 -4.83 -4.16
CA ALA A 125 -5.74 -5.63 -5.34
C ALA A 125 -6.93 -5.85 -6.27
N LEU A 126 -8.11 -6.17 -5.72
CA LEU A 126 -9.34 -6.35 -6.47
C LEU A 126 -9.76 -5.07 -7.21
N TRP A 127 -9.72 -3.91 -6.54
CA TRP A 127 -10.04 -2.64 -7.18
C TRP A 127 -9.07 -2.31 -8.31
N CYS A 128 -7.78 -2.56 -8.13
CA CYS A 128 -6.79 -2.42 -9.19
C CYS A 128 -7.02 -3.38 -10.36
N ALA A 129 -7.35 -4.65 -10.08
CA ALA A 129 -7.68 -5.62 -11.13
C ALA A 129 -8.93 -5.22 -11.92
N VAL A 130 -9.97 -4.75 -11.25
CA VAL A 130 -11.21 -4.25 -11.88
C VAL A 130 -10.92 -3.03 -12.75
N ASP A 131 -10.03 -2.14 -12.33
CA ASP A 131 -9.57 -1.00 -13.11
C ASP A 131 -8.81 -1.45 -14.38
N VAL A 132 -7.86 -2.38 -14.23
CA VAL A 132 -7.07 -2.92 -15.34
C VAL A 132 -7.96 -3.59 -16.39
N ILE A 133 -8.88 -4.47 -15.96
CA ILE A 133 -9.81 -5.18 -16.85
C ILE A 133 -10.76 -4.18 -17.54
N GLY A 134 -11.26 -3.18 -16.81
CA GLY A 134 -12.12 -2.14 -17.35
C GLY A 134 -11.39 -1.09 -18.18
N GLY A 135 -10.05 -1.04 -18.12
CA GLY A 135 -9.23 -0.02 -18.75
C GLY A 135 -9.58 1.41 -18.33
N ARG A 136 -9.93 1.62 -17.05
CA ARG A 136 -10.47 2.89 -16.54
C ARG A 136 -9.38 3.94 -16.33
N SER A 137 -8.23 3.52 -15.84
CA SER A 137 -7.05 4.36 -15.64
C SER A 137 -6.13 4.40 -16.86
N ARG A 138 -5.65 5.59 -17.23
CA ARG A 138 -4.67 5.83 -18.29
C ARG A 138 -3.63 6.86 -17.84
N ILE A 139 -2.38 6.62 -18.21
CA ILE A 139 -1.25 7.54 -18.03
C ILE A 139 -0.89 8.04 -19.42
N GLU A 140 -0.93 9.35 -19.65
CA GLU A 140 -0.68 9.95 -20.96
C GLU A 140 0.44 11.00 -20.90
N ALA A 141 1.14 11.14 -22.03
CA ALA A 141 2.29 12.00 -22.27
C ALA A 141 2.17 13.44 -21.75
N GLY A 142 1.03 14.08 -22.06
CA GLY A 142 0.77 15.49 -21.80
C GLY A 142 0.23 15.77 -20.40
N ASN A 143 -0.11 14.71 -19.65
CA ASN A 143 -0.87 14.82 -18.41
C ASN A 143 0.03 14.76 -17.17
N LEU A 144 1.36 14.81 -17.36
CA LEU A 144 2.31 14.91 -16.25
C LEU A 144 2.16 16.28 -15.58
N ARG A 145 1.75 16.27 -14.32
CA ARG A 145 1.63 17.48 -13.53
C ARG A 145 2.95 17.86 -12.86
N ARG A 146 3.60 18.89 -13.40
CA ARG A 146 4.88 19.40 -12.91
C ARG A 146 4.81 19.92 -11.46
N ASP A 147 3.66 20.49 -11.08
CA ASP A 147 3.41 20.95 -9.71
C ASP A 147 3.33 19.81 -8.68
N ARG A 148 3.28 18.55 -9.14
CA ARG A 148 3.22 17.35 -8.29
C ARG A 148 4.54 16.58 -8.27
N LEU A 149 5.60 17.07 -8.95
CA LEU A 149 6.92 16.40 -8.99
C LEU A 149 7.56 16.25 -7.60
N TRP A 150 7.15 17.06 -6.62
CA TRP A 150 7.58 16.88 -5.24
C TRP A 150 7.20 15.50 -4.67
N LEU A 151 6.20 14.80 -5.23
CA LEU A 151 5.84 13.44 -4.86
C LEU A 151 6.95 12.42 -5.16
N LEU A 152 7.90 12.75 -6.03
CA LEU A 152 9.07 11.90 -6.26
C LEU A 152 9.89 11.72 -4.98
N ILE A 153 9.91 12.70 -4.07
CA ILE A 153 10.66 12.61 -2.81
C ILE A 153 10.13 11.47 -1.92
N PRO A 154 8.84 11.43 -1.51
CA PRO A 154 8.31 10.32 -0.73
C PRO A 154 8.37 8.98 -1.50
N MET A 155 8.20 8.99 -2.83
CA MET A 155 8.36 7.76 -3.63
C MET A 155 9.77 7.19 -3.55
N LEU A 156 10.79 8.04 -3.72
CA LEU A 156 12.19 7.62 -3.64
C LEU A 156 12.56 7.14 -2.22
N LEU A 157 12.05 7.80 -1.19
CA LEU A 157 12.25 7.36 0.20
C LEU A 157 11.63 5.98 0.44
N ALA A 158 10.41 5.73 -0.07
CA ALA A 158 9.74 4.43 0.05
C ALA A 158 10.45 3.32 -0.75
N ILE A 159 10.93 3.61 -1.97
CA ILE A 159 11.74 2.67 -2.75
C ILE A 159 13.06 2.38 -2.03
N ALA A 160 13.73 3.41 -1.53
CA ALA A 160 15.02 3.23 -0.87
C ALA A 160 14.88 2.42 0.42
N MET A 161 13.88 2.76 1.25
CA MET A 161 13.67 2.22 2.60
C MET A 161 14.99 2.13 3.38
N PRO A 162 15.71 3.25 3.58
CA PRO A 162 17.07 3.22 4.12
C PRO A 162 17.06 2.94 5.64
N TYR A 163 17.29 1.69 6.06
CA TYR A 163 17.46 1.36 7.47
C TYR A 163 18.55 0.30 7.72
N THR A 164 18.94 0.19 8.98
CA THR A 164 19.69 -0.94 9.52
C THR A 164 19.15 -1.26 10.91
N ILE A 165 19.42 -2.46 11.39
CA ILE A 165 19.26 -2.79 12.81
C ILE A 165 20.63 -2.53 13.46
N ARG A 166 20.67 -1.66 14.47
CA ARG A 166 21.86 -1.33 15.25
C ARG A 166 21.49 -1.37 16.72
N ASP A 167 22.22 -2.17 17.50
CA ASP A 167 21.99 -2.33 18.93
C ASP A 167 20.53 -2.73 19.27
N GLY A 168 19.91 -3.54 18.41
CA GLY A 168 18.51 -3.99 18.55
C GLY A 168 17.45 -2.97 18.13
N HIS A 169 17.86 -1.78 17.67
CA HIS A 169 16.96 -0.70 17.26
C HIS A 169 17.09 -0.38 15.77
N ILE A 170 16.02 0.18 15.21
CA ILE A 170 15.97 0.55 13.80
C ILE A 170 16.54 1.96 13.62
N ALA A 171 17.63 2.06 12.86
CA ALA A 171 18.36 3.30 12.60
C ALA A 171 18.47 3.59 11.10
N ALA A 172 18.66 4.86 10.75
CA ALA A 172 18.88 5.29 9.37
C ALA A 172 20.19 4.72 8.81
N SER A 173 20.12 4.07 7.65
CA SER A 173 21.31 3.59 6.94
C SER A 173 21.00 3.32 5.48
N PHE A 174 21.95 3.64 4.60
CA PHE A 174 21.86 3.32 3.18
C PHE A 174 22.41 1.93 2.83
N ALA A 175 22.97 1.20 3.80
CA ALA A 175 23.67 -0.06 3.55
C ALA A 175 22.76 -1.17 2.98
N SER A 176 21.49 -1.21 3.40
CA SER A 176 20.52 -2.25 3.00
C SER A 176 19.64 -1.84 1.82
N VAL A 177 19.87 -0.68 1.20
CA VAL A 177 18.96 -0.11 0.19
C VAL A 177 18.80 -1.04 -1.02
N ALA A 178 19.78 -1.85 -1.37
CA ALA A 178 19.64 -2.80 -2.47
C ALA A 178 18.89 -4.09 -2.07
N THR A 179 18.90 -4.46 -0.79
CA THR A 179 18.53 -5.81 -0.32
C THR A 179 17.30 -5.85 0.58
N ASN A 180 16.79 -4.70 1.05
CA ASN A 180 15.64 -4.66 1.93
C ASN A 180 14.30 -5.01 1.24
N GLY A 181 13.28 -5.28 2.06
CA GLY A 181 11.93 -5.68 1.64
C GLY A 181 11.02 -4.58 1.08
N ALA A 182 11.54 -3.45 0.60
CA ALA A 182 10.70 -2.36 0.07
C ALA A 182 9.75 -2.81 -1.06
N GLY A 183 10.20 -3.75 -1.91
CA GLY A 183 9.42 -4.29 -3.02
C GLY A 183 8.31 -5.26 -2.62
N VAL A 184 8.30 -5.72 -1.37
CA VAL A 184 7.32 -6.68 -0.81
C VAL A 184 6.55 -6.12 0.38
N THR A 185 6.83 -4.88 0.79
CA THR A 185 6.15 -4.27 1.93
C THR A 185 5.02 -3.39 1.43
N TYR A 186 3.76 -3.70 1.77
CA TYR A 186 2.61 -2.88 1.37
C TYR A 186 2.85 -1.37 1.59
N CYS A 187 3.32 -1.01 2.80
CA CYS A 187 3.56 0.39 3.17
C CYS A 187 4.62 1.11 2.32
N MET A 188 5.48 0.37 1.61
CA MET A 188 6.52 0.92 0.74
C MET A 188 6.10 0.87 -0.73
N ILE A 189 5.38 -0.17 -1.17
CA ILE A 189 4.86 -0.28 -2.54
C ILE A 189 3.76 0.77 -2.79
N THR A 190 2.81 0.88 -1.88
CA THR A 190 1.64 1.76 -2.02
C THR A 190 1.98 3.23 -2.26
N PRO A 191 2.87 3.92 -1.51
CA PRO A 191 3.19 5.31 -1.78
C PRO A 191 3.82 5.53 -3.15
N VAL A 192 4.57 4.54 -3.65
CA VAL A 192 5.18 4.59 -4.98
C VAL A 192 4.11 4.55 -6.06
N VAL A 193 3.17 3.60 -5.96
CA VAL A 193 2.05 3.49 -6.90
C VAL A 193 1.15 4.72 -6.82
N LEU A 194 0.76 5.15 -5.61
CA LEU A 194 -0.06 6.34 -5.41
C LEU A 194 0.62 7.60 -5.95
N GLY A 195 1.93 7.74 -5.76
CA GLY A 195 2.72 8.83 -6.29
C GLY A 195 2.66 8.89 -7.82
N VAL A 196 2.85 7.76 -8.52
CA VAL A 196 2.71 7.73 -9.98
C VAL A 196 1.30 8.09 -10.42
N LEU A 197 0.25 7.52 -9.81
CA LEU A 197 -1.14 7.85 -10.14
C LEU A 197 -1.46 9.33 -9.91
N ALA A 198 -0.88 9.93 -8.87
CA ALA A 198 -1.03 11.33 -8.55
C ALA A 198 -0.26 12.26 -9.50
N LEU A 199 0.87 11.83 -10.05
CA LEU A 199 1.65 12.57 -11.05
C LEU A 199 0.92 12.70 -12.39
N PHE A 200 0.05 11.74 -12.74
CA PHE A 200 -0.70 11.70 -14.00
C PHE A 200 -2.21 11.70 -13.76
N PRO A 201 -2.81 12.76 -13.22
CA PRO A 201 -4.15 12.66 -12.70
C PRO A 201 -5.24 12.49 -13.74
N ASP A 202 -5.17 13.13 -14.90
CA ASP A 202 -6.35 13.46 -15.70
C ASP A 202 -7.23 12.28 -16.14
N ARG A 203 -6.66 11.07 -16.23
CA ARG A 203 -7.36 9.85 -16.66
C ARG A 203 -7.25 8.71 -15.66
N ILE A 204 -7.06 8.98 -14.37
CA ILE A 204 -7.03 7.94 -13.33
C ILE A 204 -8.40 7.80 -12.68
N ASP A 205 -8.86 6.55 -12.54
CA ASP A 205 -10.12 6.23 -11.88
C ASP A 205 -10.07 6.66 -10.41
N TYR A 206 -10.98 7.57 -10.04
CA TYR A 206 -11.02 8.15 -8.70
C TYR A 206 -11.35 7.11 -7.61
N ARG A 207 -11.98 5.98 -7.96
CA ARG A 207 -12.38 4.93 -7.00
C ARG A 207 -11.19 4.07 -6.64
N THR A 208 -10.41 3.63 -7.64
CA THR A 208 -9.14 2.93 -7.43
C THR A 208 -8.21 3.77 -6.58
N LEU A 209 -8.04 5.05 -6.95
CA LEU A 209 -7.23 6.00 -6.19
C LEU A 209 -7.74 6.16 -4.75
N PHE A 210 -9.06 6.32 -4.57
CA PHE A 210 -9.67 6.46 -3.25
C PHE A 210 -9.44 5.24 -2.37
N VAL A 211 -9.73 4.03 -2.85
CA VAL A 211 -9.62 2.79 -2.04
C VAL A 211 -8.17 2.54 -1.65
N ALA A 212 -7.24 2.61 -2.61
CA ALA A 212 -5.82 2.43 -2.32
C ALA A 212 -5.29 3.50 -1.33
N SER A 213 -5.73 4.75 -1.48
CA SER A 213 -5.33 5.84 -0.58
C SER A 213 -5.99 5.73 0.79
N PHE A 214 -7.25 5.28 0.88
CA PHE A 214 -7.94 5.12 2.17
C PHE A 214 -7.33 3.99 2.98
N VAL A 215 -7.10 2.83 2.36
CA VAL A 215 -6.43 1.69 3.02
C VAL A 215 -4.99 2.07 3.36
N GLY A 216 -4.26 2.72 2.45
CA GLY A 216 -2.93 3.26 2.71
C GLY A 216 -2.89 4.20 3.92
N MET A 217 -3.89 5.09 4.06
CA MET A 217 -4.01 5.95 5.23
C MET A 217 -4.17 5.15 6.54
N LEU A 218 -5.05 4.14 6.56
CA LEU A 218 -5.29 3.34 7.76
C LEU A 218 -4.00 2.70 8.25
N PHE A 219 -3.27 2.02 7.35
CA PHE A 219 -1.97 1.43 7.66
C PHE A 219 -0.95 2.47 8.07
N GLY A 220 -0.88 3.60 7.36
CA GLY A 220 0.07 4.67 7.64
C GLY A 220 -0.12 5.27 9.02
N VAL A 221 -1.35 5.66 9.37
CA VAL A 221 -1.67 6.28 10.68
C VAL A 221 -1.37 5.33 11.82
N VAL A 222 -1.77 4.06 11.72
CA VAL A 222 -1.50 3.09 12.79
C VAL A 222 0.00 2.87 12.95
N ASN A 223 0.76 2.76 11.85
CA ASN A 223 2.21 2.67 11.94
C ASN A 223 2.86 3.93 12.54
N LEU A 224 2.37 5.13 12.22
CA LEU A 224 2.89 6.35 12.86
C LEU A 224 2.65 6.34 14.38
N VAL A 225 1.45 5.92 14.83
CA VAL A 225 1.16 5.79 16.26
C VAL A 225 2.09 4.75 16.91
N VAL A 226 2.26 3.58 16.28
CA VAL A 226 3.14 2.53 16.80
C VAL A 226 4.58 3.02 16.95
N TRP A 227 5.15 3.62 15.90
CA TRP A 227 6.58 3.93 15.88
C TRP A 227 6.95 5.27 16.53
N PHE A 228 6.04 6.25 16.60
CA PHE A 228 6.32 7.52 17.28
C PHE A 228 5.79 7.58 18.71
N VAL A 229 4.74 6.84 19.05
CA VAL A 229 4.10 6.93 20.37
C VAL A 229 4.36 5.68 21.20
N LEU A 230 4.14 4.48 20.64
CA LEU A 230 4.23 3.24 21.41
C LEU A 230 5.66 2.68 21.50
N THR A 231 6.47 2.87 20.45
CA THR A 231 7.84 2.35 20.34
C THR A 231 8.80 3.45 19.85
N PRO A 232 8.96 4.56 20.61
CA PRO A 232 9.72 5.73 20.17
C PRO A 232 11.22 5.46 19.96
N ALA A 233 11.75 4.37 20.51
CA ALA A 233 13.14 3.95 20.26
C ALA A 233 13.39 3.64 18.77
N ASP A 234 12.36 3.16 18.06
CA ASP A 234 12.41 2.82 16.63
C ASP A 234 11.75 3.91 15.76
N TRP A 235 11.81 5.18 16.19
CA TRP A 235 11.20 6.33 15.50
C TRP A 235 11.55 6.44 14.02
N TRP A 236 12.72 5.93 13.61
CA TRP A 236 13.12 5.91 12.21
C TRP A 236 12.14 5.09 11.34
N MET A 237 11.57 4.00 11.87
CA MET A 237 10.49 3.29 11.19
C MET A 237 9.25 4.15 11.00
N GLY A 238 8.96 5.06 11.94
CA GLY A 238 7.89 6.05 11.78
C GLY A 238 8.16 6.95 10.58
N ILE A 239 9.40 7.42 10.40
CA ILE A 239 9.79 8.22 9.22
C ILE A 239 9.60 7.45 7.93
N LEU A 240 9.98 6.17 7.88
CA LEU A 240 9.80 5.34 6.69
C LEU A 240 8.33 5.14 6.29
N HIS A 241 7.38 5.37 7.21
CA HIS A 241 5.95 5.32 6.94
C HIS A 241 5.33 6.67 6.55
N LEU A 242 6.05 7.79 6.70
CA LEU A 242 5.57 9.10 6.24
C LEU A 242 5.24 9.15 4.74
N PRO A 243 6.02 8.53 3.82
CA PRO A 243 5.64 8.45 2.42
C PRO A 243 4.22 7.93 2.18
N LEU A 244 3.83 6.86 2.88
CA LEU A 244 2.50 6.28 2.78
C LEU A 244 1.43 7.28 3.20
N VAL A 245 1.60 7.92 4.36
CA VAL A 245 0.62 8.89 4.87
C VAL A 245 0.51 10.10 3.95
N ILE A 246 1.64 10.67 3.51
CA ILE A 246 1.67 11.85 2.64
C ILE A 246 0.95 11.56 1.32
N THR A 247 1.33 10.47 0.63
CA THR A 247 0.75 10.10 -0.66
C THR A 247 -0.71 9.66 -0.54
N ALA A 248 -1.09 8.98 0.55
CA ALA A 248 -2.47 8.61 0.85
C ALA A 248 -3.36 9.84 1.11
N ILE A 249 -2.91 10.81 1.92
CA ILE A 249 -3.63 12.08 2.12
C ILE A 249 -3.84 12.77 0.77
N PHE A 250 -2.76 12.90 0.00
CA PHE A 250 -2.82 13.56 -1.30
C PHE A 250 -3.80 12.87 -2.25
N GLY A 251 -3.74 11.53 -2.37
CA GLY A 251 -4.65 10.75 -3.21
C GLY A 251 -6.12 10.80 -2.75
N LEU A 252 -6.37 10.85 -1.44
CA LEU A 252 -7.73 11.06 -0.91
C LEU A 252 -8.28 12.45 -1.23
N VAL A 253 -7.46 13.50 -1.11
CA VAL A 253 -7.87 14.86 -1.46
C VAL A 253 -8.13 14.96 -2.97
N ASP A 254 -7.24 14.39 -3.78
CA ASP A 254 -7.33 14.44 -5.24
C ASP A 254 -8.54 13.65 -5.77
N SER A 255 -8.79 12.45 -5.24
CA SER A 255 -9.99 11.65 -5.60
C SER A 255 -11.30 12.37 -5.25
N ARG A 256 -11.36 13.08 -4.11
CA ARG A 256 -12.54 13.89 -3.74
C ARG A 256 -12.77 15.06 -4.69
N ARG A 257 -11.70 15.82 -5.03
CA ARG A 257 -11.80 16.96 -5.95
C ARG A 257 -12.34 16.54 -7.31
N ARG A 258 -11.85 15.44 -7.87
CA ARG A 258 -12.28 14.96 -9.19
C ARG A 258 -13.74 14.52 -9.22
N ARG A 259 -14.22 13.89 -8.16
CA ARG A 259 -15.64 13.57 -8.02
C ARG A 259 -16.49 14.85 -8.08
N SER A 260 -16.11 15.90 -7.34
CA SER A 260 -16.87 17.16 -7.33
C SER A 260 -16.84 17.89 -8.66
N SER A 261 -15.77 17.73 -9.45
CA SER A 261 -15.63 18.36 -10.76
C SER A 261 -16.37 17.64 -11.90
N GLY A 262 -16.99 16.47 -11.63
CA GLY A 262 -17.68 15.68 -12.65
C GLY A 262 -16.76 15.14 -13.76
N VAL A 263 -15.44 15.23 -13.59
CA VAL A 263 -14.46 14.73 -14.56
C VAL A 263 -14.48 13.20 -14.49
N ARG A 264 -15.07 12.59 -15.52
CA ARG A 264 -15.13 11.14 -15.73
C ARG A 264 -13.83 10.62 -16.32
#